data_AF-A0AB38U0W4-F1
#
_entry.id   AF-A0AB38U0W4-F1
#
_cell.length_a   1.000
_cell.length_b   1.000
_cell.length_c   1.000
_cell.angle_alpha   90.00
_cell.angle_beta   90.00
_cell.angle_gamma   90.00
#
_symmetry.space_group_name_H-M   'P 1'
#
loop_
_entity.id
_entity.type
_entity.pdbx_description
1 polymer ?
#
loop_
_entity_poly.entity_id
_entity_poly.type
_entity_poly.pdbx_seq_one_letter_code
_entity_poly.pdbx_strand_id
1 'polypeptide(L)'
;MNKLLIAAAIGTLSATLLSVAPQASAQTAGTTAKAPAKKAVAKRPAPKRHLIPRSKRAQAAAAAKVDPAPDGAVKWSCKDGLSYQLAGDMKRDQIVTVHWANKNYKLPRQATTTGADVFYDPASGLKLVVIPTKGMLFSDKEDTRLADECVTAEMAANGTLAPTQSNELAPNVQK
;
A
#
# COMPACT_ATOMS: atom_id res chain seq x y z
N MET A 1 10.02 -33.34 32.49
CA MET A 1 9.83 -34.72 31.98
C MET A 1 8.34 -34.96 31.86
N ASN A 2 7.83 -35.05 30.64
CA ASN A 2 6.71 -35.93 30.26
C ASN A 2 6.61 -35.94 28.73
N LYS A 3 6.99 -37.08 28.16
CA LYS A 3 6.80 -37.46 26.76
C LYS A 3 5.38 -38.01 26.59
N LEU A 4 5.00 -38.30 25.33
CA LEU A 4 3.81 -39.02 24.83
C LEU A 4 2.79 -38.05 24.16
N LEU A 5 2.34 -38.19 22.91
CA LEU A 5 2.42 -39.26 21.90
C LEU A 5 2.21 -38.68 20.48
N ILE A 6 2.80 -39.36 19.50
CA ILE A 6 2.65 -39.20 18.05
C ILE A 6 1.39 -39.95 17.60
N ALA A 7 0.59 -39.37 16.71
CA ALA A 7 -0.30 -40.13 15.83
C ALA A 7 -0.42 -39.42 14.46
N ALA A 8 0.15 -40.06 13.44
CA ALA A 8 0.02 -39.70 12.04
C ALA A 8 -1.28 -40.28 11.48
N ALA A 9 -1.98 -39.54 10.63
CA ALA A 9 -3.00 -40.07 9.74
C ALA A 9 -2.77 -39.50 8.33
N ILE A 10 -2.47 -40.41 7.41
CA ILE A 10 -2.30 -40.22 5.97
C ILE A 10 -3.66 -40.56 5.32
N GLY A 11 -4.09 -39.77 4.34
CA GLY A 11 -5.19 -40.10 3.43
C GLY A 11 -5.45 -38.91 2.49
N THR A 12 -4.73 -38.78 1.37
CA THR A 12 -5.00 -39.32 0.01
C THR A 12 -6.25 -38.79 -0.69
N LEU A 13 -6.03 -38.38 -1.94
CA LEU A 13 -6.94 -38.28 -3.09
C LEU A 13 -7.90 -37.07 -3.18
N SER A 14 -7.56 -36.15 -4.07
CA SER A 14 -8.38 -35.93 -5.27
C SER A 14 -7.59 -35.19 -6.35
N ALA A 15 -7.42 -35.84 -7.50
CA ALA A 15 -6.95 -35.26 -8.74
C ALA A 15 -8.12 -35.23 -9.72
N THR A 16 -8.41 -34.06 -10.29
CA THR A 16 -9.25 -33.84 -11.48
C THR A 16 -8.89 -32.44 -12.01
N LEU A 17 -8.06 -32.29 -13.04
CA LEU A 17 -8.26 -32.49 -14.48
C LEU A 17 -9.06 -31.39 -15.21
N LEU A 18 -8.39 -30.84 -16.24
CA LEU A 18 -8.84 -30.27 -17.52
C LEU A 18 -9.28 -28.79 -17.65
N SER A 19 -8.41 -28.05 -18.35
CA SER A 19 -8.61 -27.40 -19.66
C SER A 19 -9.69 -26.31 -19.84
N VAL A 20 -9.28 -25.17 -20.43
CA VAL A 20 -9.58 -24.78 -21.82
C VAL A 20 -9.04 -23.36 -22.08
N ALA A 21 -8.19 -23.23 -23.10
CA ALA A 21 -7.90 -21.98 -23.78
C ALA A 21 -8.64 -21.98 -25.12
N PRO A 22 -9.26 -20.86 -25.55
CA PRO A 22 -9.59 -20.66 -26.95
C PRO A 22 -8.50 -19.84 -27.63
N GLN A 23 -7.92 -20.44 -28.67
CA GLN A 23 -7.16 -19.77 -29.71
C GLN A 23 -8.12 -19.07 -30.70
N ALA A 24 -7.63 -17.94 -31.22
CA ALA A 24 -7.77 -17.43 -32.58
C ALA A 24 -8.95 -17.88 -33.47
N SER A 25 -9.60 -16.88 -34.09
CA SER A 25 -10.22 -16.96 -35.42
C SER A 25 -10.43 -15.54 -35.94
N ALA A 26 -10.42 -15.23 -37.22
CA ALA A 26 -9.83 -15.79 -38.43
C ALA A 26 -10.04 -14.69 -39.48
N GLN A 27 -9.12 -14.59 -40.42
CA GLN A 27 -9.21 -13.73 -41.60
C GLN A 27 -10.43 -14.10 -42.46
N THR A 28 -11.00 -13.12 -43.15
CA THR A 28 -11.72 -13.39 -44.40
C THR A 28 -11.42 -12.27 -45.41
N ALA A 29 -11.03 -12.72 -46.59
CA ALA A 29 -10.61 -11.93 -47.74
C ALA A 29 -11.71 -11.87 -48.80
N GLY A 30 -11.69 -10.81 -49.61
CA GLY A 30 -12.33 -10.71 -50.94
C GLY A 30 -13.85 -10.47 -50.93
N THR A 31 -14.47 -9.71 -51.83
CA THR A 31 -14.10 -9.25 -53.18
C THR A 31 -15.01 -8.08 -53.64
N THR A 32 -14.42 -7.15 -54.41
CA THR A 32 -14.96 -6.32 -55.51
C THR A 32 -16.38 -5.69 -55.46
N ALA A 33 -16.42 -4.34 -55.52
CA ALA A 33 -17.34 -3.59 -56.40
C ALA A 33 -16.86 -2.15 -56.64
N LYS A 34 -17.13 -1.66 -57.85
CA LYS A 34 -16.61 -0.47 -58.55
C LYS A 34 -17.29 0.85 -58.13
N ALA A 35 -16.58 1.96 -58.36
CA ALA A 35 -16.82 3.35 -57.95
C ALA A 35 -18.20 3.97 -58.28
N PRO A 36 -18.55 5.11 -57.65
CA PRO A 36 -18.29 6.38 -58.34
C PRO A 36 -17.75 7.52 -57.45
N ALA A 37 -17.13 8.48 -58.13
CA ALA A 37 -16.41 9.63 -57.61
C ALA A 37 -17.23 10.51 -56.64
N LYS A 38 -16.61 10.89 -55.52
CA LYS A 38 -17.04 12.02 -54.68
C LYS A 38 -15.93 13.06 -54.58
N LYS A 39 -16.37 14.30 -54.85
CA LYS A 39 -15.63 15.57 -54.86
C LYS A 39 -14.59 15.68 -53.74
N ALA A 40 -13.43 16.23 -54.09
CA ALA A 40 -12.41 16.68 -53.16
C ALA A 40 -13.01 17.69 -52.17
N VAL A 41 -13.19 17.26 -50.92
CA VAL A 41 -13.48 18.15 -49.80
C VAL A 41 -12.15 18.66 -49.28
N ALA A 42 -12.01 19.99 -49.25
CA ALA A 42 -10.86 20.69 -48.71
C ALA A 42 -10.54 20.19 -47.28
N LYS A 43 -9.28 19.80 -47.07
CA LYS A 43 -8.76 19.31 -45.80
C LYS A 43 -8.79 20.47 -44.79
N ARG A 44 -9.74 20.44 -43.84
CA ARG A 44 -9.74 21.37 -42.71
C ARG A 44 -8.46 21.15 -41.91
N PRO A 45 -7.64 22.17 -41.62
CA PRO A 45 -6.42 21.98 -40.86
C PRO A 45 -6.76 21.45 -39.46
N ALA A 46 -6.03 20.42 -39.03
CA ALA A 46 -6.16 19.84 -37.71
C ALA A 46 -5.88 20.93 -36.64
N PRO A 47 -6.68 21.01 -35.57
CA PRO A 47 -6.45 22.01 -34.54
C PRO A 47 -5.08 21.77 -33.92
N LYS A 48 -4.21 22.80 -33.97
CA LYS A 48 -2.94 22.83 -33.25
C LYS A 48 -3.24 22.56 -31.78
N ARG A 49 -2.82 21.40 -31.28
CA ARG A 49 -2.75 21.09 -29.85
C ARG A 49 -1.76 22.05 -29.21
N HIS A 50 -2.23 23.23 -28.81
CA HIS A 50 -1.50 24.03 -27.85
C HIS A 50 -1.57 23.27 -26.52
N LEU A 51 -0.42 22.75 -26.07
CA LEU A 51 -0.24 22.33 -24.69
C LEU A 51 -0.40 23.58 -23.84
N ILE A 52 -1.62 23.83 -23.37
CA ILE A 52 -1.88 24.89 -22.40
C ILE A 52 -1.18 24.46 -21.10
N PRO A 53 -0.17 25.20 -20.60
CA PRO A 53 0.41 24.90 -19.30
C PRO A 53 -0.71 25.03 -18.26
N ARG A 54 -0.93 23.96 -17.47
CA ARG A 54 -1.94 23.97 -16.40
C ARG A 54 -1.69 25.20 -15.52
N SER A 55 -2.72 25.99 -15.26
CA SER A 55 -2.60 27.17 -14.40
C SER A 55 -2.17 26.77 -12.98
N LYS A 56 -1.37 27.61 -12.31
CA LYS A 56 -0.99 27.40 -10.90
C LYS A 56 -2.20 27.17 -9.99
N ARG A 57 -3.35 27.77 -10.34
CA ARG A 57 -4.63 27.57 -9.65
C ARG A 57 -5.20 26.16 -9.81
N ALA A 58 -5.08 25.56 -11.00
CA ALA A 58 -5.45 24.16 -11.22
C ALA A 58 -4.49 23.18 -10.53
N GLN A 59 -3.22 23.55 -10.41
CA GLN A 59 -2.23 22.77 -9.66
C GLN A 59 -2.47 22.85 -8.15
N ALA A 60 -2.78 24.03 -7.61
CA ALA A 60 -3.17 24.23 -6.22
C ALA A 60 -4.50 23.54 -5.87
N ALA A 61 -5.49 23.54 -6.76
CA ALA A 61 -6.75 22.83 -6.58
C ALA A 61 -6.60 21.30 -6.65
N ALA A 62 -5.60 20.78 -7.38
CA ALA A 62 -5.26 19.36 -7.36
C ALA A 62 -4.50 18.97 -6.08
N ALA A 63 -3.63 19.84 -5.57
CA ALA A 63 -2.97 19.67 -4.28
C ALA A 63 -3.95 19.71 -3.10
N ALA A 64 -5.05 20.47 -3.20
CA ALA A 64 -6.10 20.55 -2.17
C ALA A 64 -6.90 19.25 -1.96
N LYS A 65 -6.70 18.21 -2.78
CA LYS A 65 -7.30 16.87 -2.58
C LYS A 65 -6.37 15.89 -1.84
N VAL A 66 -5.16 16.34 -1.53
CA VAL A 66 -4.13 15.56 -0.85
C VAL A 66 -3.89 16.21 0.50
N ASP A 67 -4.03 15.43 1.57
CA ASP A 67 -3.59 15.91 2.87
C ASP A 67 -2.06 16.07 2.81
N PRO A 68 -1.48 17.20 3.22
CA PRO A 68 -0.03 17.30 3.32
C PRO A 68 0.50 16.29 4.34
N ALA A 69 1.75 15.86 4.15
CA ALA A 69 2.45 15.11 5.18
C ALA A 69 2.47 15.91 6.48
N PRO A 70 2.14 15.30 7.63
CA PRO A 70 2.10 16.01 8.90
C PRO A 70 3.50 16.51 9.30
N ASP A 71 3.55 17.66 9.96
CA ASP A 71 4.81 18.20 10.48
C ASP A 71 5.44 17.22 11.47
N GLY A 72 6.77 17.06 11.38
CA GLY A 72 7.51 16.11 12.20
C GLY A 72 7.29 14.63 11.84
N ALA A 73 6.63 14.33 10.71
CA ALA A 73 6.46 12.95 10.29
C ALA A 73 7.79 12.29 9.87
N VAL A 74 8.02 11.09 10.39
CA VAL A 74 9.16 10.25 10.01
C VAL A 74 8.73 9.34 8.86
N LYS A 75 9.56 9.25 7.82
CA LYS A 75 9.32 8.33 6.70
C LYS A 75 9.70 6.90 7.08
N TRP A 76 8.79 5.97 6.83
CA TRP A 76 8.99 4.53 6.94
C TRP A 76 9.03 3.92 5.55
N SER A 77 10.17 3.34 5.18
CA SER A 77 10.41 2.71 3.89
C SER A 77 10.18 1.21 4.00
N CYS A 78 9.40 0.63 3.09
CA CYS A 78 8.92 -0.74 3.13
C CYS A 78 9.56 -1.60 2.03
N LYS A 79 9.49 -2.92 2.18
CA LYS A 79 10.16 -3.88 1.28
C LYS A 79 9.77 -3.76 -0.18
N ASP A 80 8.49 -3.53 -0.46
CA ASP A 80 7.97 -3.49 -1.84
C ASP A 80 8.12 -2.11 -2.52
N GLY A 81 9.04 -1.28 -2.03
CA GLY A 81 9.24 0.09 -2.51
C GLY A 81 8.14 1.06 -2.07
N LEU A 82 7.23 0.62 -1.22
CA LEU A 82 6.19 1.45 -0.61
C LEU A 82 6.75 2.23 0.57
N SER A 83 6.02 3.27 0.99
CA SER A 83 6.35 4.01 2.21
C SER A 83 5.14 4.74 2.76
N TYR A 84 5.10 4.90 4.07
CA TYR A 84 4.20 5.83 4.75
C TYR A 84 5.01 6.83 5.57
N GLN A 85 4.34 7.90 6.03
CA GLN A 85 4.94 8.82 7.00
C GLN A 85 4.16 8.74 8.29
N LEU A 86 4.86 8.73 9.42
CA LEU A 86 4.28 8.60 10.74
C LEU A 86 4.63 9.82 11.56
N ALA A 87 3.62 10.54 12.03
CA ALA A 87 3.76 11.63 12.99
C ALA A 87 3.17 11.24 14.34
N GLY A 88 3.79 11.74 15.41
CA GLY A 88 3.48 11.42 16.80
C GLY A 88 4.59 10.62 17.48
N ASP A 89 4.59 10.67 18.81
CA ASP A 89 5.49 9.91 19.66
C ASP A 89 4.87 8.55 20.00
N MET A 90 5.37 7.49 19.36
CA MET A 90 4.95 6.12 19.63
C MET A 90 5.19 5.65 21.08
N LYS A 91 6.01 6.34 21.87
CA LYS A 91 6.28 6.00 23.27
C LYS A 91 5.18 6.53 24.19
N ARG A 92 4.53 7.64 23.84
CA ARG A 92 3.66 8.40 24.76
C ARG A 92 2.27 8.67 24.20
N ASP A 93 2.15 8.84 22.90
CA ASP A 93 0.91 9.27 22.30
C ASP A 93 -0.11 8.14 22.23
N GLN A 94 -1.36 8.49 22.54
CA GLN A 94 -2.51 7.60 22.39
C GLN A 94 -3.08 7.62 20.98
N ILE A 95 -2.68 8.57 20.15
CA ILE A 95 -3.10 8.70 18.76
C ILE A 95 -1.88 9.11 17.94
N VAL A 96 -1.58 8.32 16.91
CA VAL A 96 -0.56 8.67 15.91
C VAL A 96 -1.23 9.06 14.60
N THR A 97 -0.54 9.81 13.76
CA THR A 97 -1.03 10.15 12.41
C THR A 97 -0.19 9.45 11.36
N VAL A 98 -0.83 8.57 10.59
CA VAL A 98 -0.22 7.92 9.42
C VAL A 98 -0.63 8.67 8.16
N HIS A 99 0.34 9.17 7.42
CA HIS A 99 0.14 9.68 6.07
C HIS A 99 0.32 8.54 5.07
N TRP A 100 -0.78 8.12 4.45
CA TRP A 100 -0.81 7.03 3.46
C TRP A 100 -1.71 7.41 2.29
N ALA A 101 -1.29 7.05 1.06
CA ALA A 101 -2.08 7.28 -0.15
C ALA A 101 -2.70 8.70 -0.26
N ASN A 102 -1.90 9.73 0.05
CA ASN A 102 -2.30 11.14 0.03
C ASN A 102 -3.33 11.56 1.09
N LYS A 103 -3.49 10.78 2.17
CA LYS A 103 -4.44 11.04 3.26
C LYS A 103 -3.79 10.88 4.62
N ASN A 104 -4.27 11.67 5.59
CA ASN A 104 -3.87 11.55 6.99
C ASN A 104 -4.88 10.74 7.78
N TYR A 105 -4.42 9.67 8.40
CA TYR A 105 -5.22 8.77 9.23
C TYR A 105 -4.79 8.91 10.69
N LYS A 106 -5.71 9.33 11.54
CA LYS A 106 -5.49 9.39 13.00
C LYS A 106 -5.83 8.02 13.57
N LEU A 107 -4.83 7.30 14.06
CA LEU A 107 -4.97 5.93 14.54
C LEU A 107 -4.84 5.90 16.06
N PRO A 108 -5.94 5.61 16.80
CA PRO A 108 -5.89 5.36 18.24
C PRO A 108 -5.09 4.11 18.59
N ARG A 109 -4.29 4.18 19.65
CA ARG A 109 -3.58 3.05 20.23
C ARG A 109 -4.57 2.01 20.75
N GLN A 110 -4.24 0.75 20.52
CA GLN A 110 -4.94 -0.41 21.03
C GLN A 110 -4.15 -1.03 22.18
N ALA A 111 -4.85 -1.59 23.16
CA ALA A 111 -4.21 -2.38 24.20
C ALA A 111 -3.71 -3.70 23.60
N THR A 112 -2.45 -4.02 23.83
CA THR A 112 -1.82 -5.26 23.35
C THR A 112 -1.11 -5.96 24.51
N THR A 113 -1.01 -7.28 24.41
CA THR A 113 -0.31 -8.12 25.40
C THR A 113 1.05 -8.62 24.90
N THR A 114 1.30 -8.50 23.59
CA THR A 114 2.48 -9.04 22.90
C THR A 114 3.64 -8.05 22.83
N GLY A 115 3.49 -6.86 23.42
CA GLY A 115 4.49 -5.81 23.37
C GLY A 115 4.67 -5.14 22.00
N ALA A 116 3.84 -5.48 21.01
CA ALA A 116 3.74 -4.71 19.78
C ALA A 116 2.84 -3.50 20.00
N ASP A 117 3.20 -2.36 19.44
CA ASP A 117 2.30 -1.22 19.40
C ASP A 117 1.34 -1.36 18.23
N VAL A 118 0.05 -1.44 18.55
CA VAL A 118 -1.01 -1.52 17.55
C VAL A 118 -1.81 -0.24 17.62
N PHE A 119 -1.99 0.41 16.46
CA PHE A 119 -2.87 1.55 16.31
C PHE A 119 -3.92 1.23 15.26
N TYR A 120 -5.18 1.47 15.57
CA TYR A 120 -6.29 1.07 14.72
C TYR A 120 -7.42 2.09 14.80
N ASP A 121 -7.88 2.52 13.64
CA ASP A 121 -9.10 3.29 13.49
C ASP A 121 -10.17 2.46 12.76
N PRO A 122 -11.26 2.06 13.44
CA PRO A 122 -12.32 1.27 12.83
C PRO A 122 -13.09 2.03 11.74
N ALA A 123 -13.11 3.36 11.77
CA ALA A 123 -13.84 4.14 10.76
C ALA A 123 -13.14 4.09 9.39
N SER A 124 -11.82 4.26 9.37
CA SER A 124 -11.00 4.10 8.16
C SER A 124 -10.71 2.63 7.85
N GLY A 125 -10.72 1.75 8.85
CA GLY A 125 -10.25 0.36 8.73
C GLY A 125 -8.73 0.25 8.61
N LEU A 126 -7.99 1.32 8.89
CA LEU A 126 -6.54 1.34 8.78
C LEU A 126 -5.91 0.90 10.10
N LYS A 127 -5.00 -0.07 10.05
CA LYS A 127 -4.31 -0.63 11.20
C LYS A 127 -2.80 -0.58 11.00
N LEU A 128 -2.11 0.07 11.91
CA LEU A 128 -0.65 0.08 12.00
C LEU A 128 -0.22 -0.87 13.12
N VAL A 129 0.67 -1.80 12.81
CA VAL A 129 1.31 -2.68 13.80
C VAL A 129 2.80 -2.42 13.76
N VAL A 130 3.38 -2.04 14.89
CA VAL A 130 4.82 -1.83 15.00
C VAL A 130 5.41 -2.77 16.03
N ILE A 131 6.37 -3.56 15.56
CA ILE A 131 7.22 -4.42 16.38
C ILE A 131 8.63 -3.80 16.45
N PRO A 132 9.49 -4.22 17.39
CA PRO A 132 10.77 -3.57 17.62
C PRO A 132 11.66 -3.39 16.38
N THR A 133 11.54 -4.27 15.38
CA THR A 133 12.41 -4.22 14.19
C THR A 133 11.73 -3.70 12.93
N LYS A 134 10.39 -3.56 12.91
CA LYS A 134 9.64 -3.20 11.69
C LYS A 134 8.21 -2.75 11.99
N GLY A 135 7.65 -1.97 11.07
CA GLY A 135 6.23 -1.60 11.03
C GLY A 135 5.50 -2.26 9.87
N MET A 136 4.21 -2.49 10.04
CA MET A 136 3.30 -3.09 9.04
C MET A 136 1.99 -2.31 9.01
N LEU A 137 1.50 -2.00 7.82
CA LEU A 137 0.24 -1.29 7.60
C LEU A 137 -0.78 -2.22 6.94
N PHE A 138 -1.99 -2.26 7.47
CA PHE A 138 -3.08 -3.12 7.05
C PHE A 138 -4.34 -2.29 6.75
N SER A 139 -5.16 -2.81 5.84
CA SER A 139 -6.52 -2.35 5.59
C SER A 139 -7.49 -3.48 5.92
N ASP A 140 -8.33 -3.28 6.93
CA ASP A 140 -9.42 -4.21 7.28
C ASP A 140 -10.61 -4.06 6.32
N LYS A 141 -10.67 -2.99 5.50
CA LYS A 141 -11.71 -2.84 4.46
C LYS A 141 -11.43 -3.68 3.23
N GLU A 142 -10.15 -3.85 2.91
CA GLU A 142 -9.68 -4.57 1.74
C GLU A 142 -9.10 -5.94 2.13
N ASP A 143 -9.18 -6.32 3.41
CA ASP A 143 -8.58 -7.54 4.00
C ASP A 143 -7.13 -7.79 3.55
N THR A 144 -6.34 -6.72 3.41
CA THR A 144 -5.01 -6.77 2.80
C THR A 144 -3.94 -6.08 3.63
N ARG A 145 -2.71 -6.59 3.50
CA ARG A 145 -1.48 -5.90 3.92
C ARG A 145 -1.15 -4.83 2.88
N LEU A 146 -1.22 -3.57 3.29
CA LEU A 146 -0.94 -2.42 2.43
C LEU A 146 0.56 -2.15 2.29
N ALA A 147 1.31 -2.33 3.38
CA ALA A 147 2.75 -2.15 3.39
C ALA A 147 3.38 -3.06 4.45
N ASP A 148 4.42 -3.81 4.05
CA ASP A 148 5.07 -4.78 4.92
C ASP A 148 6.55 -4.46 5.12
N GLU A 149 7.07 -4.94 6.26
CA GLU A 149 8.47 -4.83 6.65
C GLU A 149 9.05 -3.41 6.52
N CYS A 150 8.34 -2.42 7.07
CA CYS A 150 8.74 -1.02 6.99
C CYS A 150 9.73 -0.65 8.08
N VAL A 151 10.76 0.13 7.75
CA VAL A 151 11.79 0.63 8.68
C VAL A 151 12.05 2.11 8.45
N THR A 152 12.47 2.83 9.49
CA THR A 152 12.98 4.20 9.33
C THR A 152 14.40 4.18 8.78
N ALA A 153 14.87 5.33 8.28
CA ALA A 153 16.26 5.46 7.83
C ALA A 153 17.27 5.14 8.95
N GLU A 154 16.97 5.54 10.19
CA GLU A 154 17.82 5.29 11.36
C GLU A 154 17.88 3.80 11.71
N MET A 155 16.73 3.10 11.68
CA MET A 155 16.67 1.66 11.90
C MET A 155 17.46 0.89 10.85
N ALA A 156 17.34 1.30 9.58
CA ALA A 156 18.07 0.68 8.48
C ALA A 156 19.59 0.93 8.54
N ALA A 157 20.00 2.13 8.96
CA ALA A 157 21.41 2.51 9.00
C ALA A 157 22.15 1.94 10.22
N ASN A 158 21.50 1.96 11.38
CA ASN A 158 22.16 1.74 12.67
C ASN A 158 21.66 0.48 13.40
N GLY A 159 20.69 -0.24 12.83
CA GLY A 159 20.04 -1.35 13.51
C GLY A 159 19.28 -0.93 14.77
N THR A 160 18.93 0.35 14.90
CA THR A 160 18.14 0.84 16.02
C THR A 160 16.76 0.20 16.01
N LEU A 161 16.20 0.01 17.20
CA LEU A 161 14.85 -0.50 17.34
C LEU A 161 13.83 0.63 17.17
N ALA A 162 12.63 0.27 16.72
CA ALA A 162 11.49 1.18 16.67
C ALA A 162 11.20 1.77 18.07
N PRO A 163 10.72 3.02 18.15
CA PRO A 163 10.43 3.68 19.43
C PRO A 163 9.11 3.19 20.04
N THR A 164 8.98 1.88 20.26
CA THR A 164 7.78 1.27 20.84
C THR A 164 7.74 1.42 22.36
N GLN A 165 6.54 1.35 22.96
CA GLN A 165 6.40 1.37 24.42
C GLN A 165 7.14 0.22 25.09
N SER A 166 7.15 -0.96 24.47
CA SER A 166 7.86 -2.12 25.01
C SER A 166 9.37 -1.94 25.04
N ASN A 167 9.92 -1.19 24.07
CA ASN A 167 11.34 -0.88 24.06
C ASN A 167 11.73 0.14 25.14
N GLU A 168 10.80 1.02 25.55
CA GLU A 168 10.99 1.92 26.70
C GLU A 168 10.89 1.19 28.04
N LEU A 169 10.03 0.17 28.13
CA LEU A 169 9.83 -0.62 29.34
C LEU A 169 10.92 -1.69 29.54
N ALA A 170 11.68 -2.02 28.49
CA ALA A 170 12.80 -2.94 28.58
C ALA A 170 13.91 -2.33 29.46
N PRO A 171 14.22 -2.90 30.64
CA PRO A 171 15.29 -2.38 31.50
C PRO A 171 16.62 -2.55 30.77
N ASN A 172 17.25 -1.44 30.36
CA ASN A 172 18.64 -1.35 29.89
C ASN A 172 19.17 -2.60 29.15
N VAL A 173 18.69 -2.87 27.94
CA VAL A 173 19.38 -3.75 26.97
C VAL A 173 20.38 -2.92 26.15
N GLN A 174 21.09 -2.02 26.83
CA GLN A 174 22.20 -1.25 26.30
C GLN A 174 23.40 -1.58 27.19
N LYS A 175 24.07 -2.69 26.87
CA LYS A 175 25.43 -2.95 27.32
C LYS A 175 26.21 -3.68 26.25
#